data_AF-A0A2H0SLH0-F1
#
_entry.id   AF-A0A2H0SLH0-F1
#
_cell.length_a   1.000
_cell.length_b   1.000
_cell.length_c   1.000
_cell.angle_alpha   90.00
_cell.angle_beta   90.00
_cell.angle_gamma   90.00
#
_symmetry.space_group_name_H-M   'P 1'
#
loop_
_entity.id
_entity.type
_entity.pdbx_description
1 polymer ?
#
loop_
_entity_poly.entity_id
_entity_poly.type
_entity_poly.pdbx_seq_one_letter_code
_entity_poly.pdbx_strand_id
1 'polypeptide(L)'
;MLDWLVTKVYAVTDCIPGAGTEGIDLGNCLRLSNDSAIKDVYSEPAFLVNLIVKNLFVVSGVILFVMLFFAGFKFVSAGKKGVEDGKKIFTSVLVGLALLFSAYWIVQIVQLLTGVDVGL
;
A
#
# COMPACT_ATOMS: atom_id res chain seq x y z
N MET A 1 -8.86 -19.70 -1.30
CA MET A 1 -8.06 -19.31 -0.11
C MET A 1 -7.07 -18.16 -0.40
N LEU A 2 -6.65 -17.93 -1.66
CA LEU A 2 -5.81 -16.78 -2.07
C LEU A 2 -6.61 -15.65 -2.77
N ASP A 3 -7.95 -15.69 -2.69
CA ASP A 3 -8.85 -14.80 -3.44
C ASP A 3 -8.75 -13.33 -3.01
N TRP A 4 -8.10 -13.02 -1.89
CA TRP A 4 -7.85 -11.66 -1.42
C TRP A 4 -6.55 -11.04 -1.99
N LEU A 5 -5.64 -11.87 -2.53
CA LEU A 5 -4.36 -11.43 -3.10
C LEU A 5 -4.43 -11.22 -4.62
N VAL A 6 -5.37 -11.87 -5.29
CA VAL A 6 -5.52 -11.81 -6.75
C VAL A 6 -6.97 -11.49 -7.09
N THR A 7 -7.20 -10.29 -7.62
CA THR A 7 -8.52 -9.91 -8.14
C THR A 7 -8.88 -10.84 -9.29
N LYS A 8 -10.03 -11.51 -9.19
CA LYS A 8 -10.51 -12.40 -10.25
C LYS A 8 -11.11 -11.56 -11.36
N VAL A 9 -10.83 -11.95 -12.60
CA VAL A 9 -11.35 -11.31 -13.80
C VAL A 9 -12.38 -12.23 -14.41
N TYR A 10 -13.54 -11.68 -14.79
CA TYR A 10 -14.55 -12.39 -15.56
C TYR A 10 -14.93 -11.58 -16.80
N ALA A 11 -15.22 -12.30 -17.88
CA ALA A 11 -15.79 -11.69 -19.07
C ALA A 11 -17.28 -11.45 -18.84
N VAL A 12 -17.77 -10.28 -19.27
CA VAL A 12 -19.20 -9.99 -19.28
C VAL A 12 -19.87 -10.83 -20.36
N THR A 13 -21.10 -11.29 -20.09
CA THR A 13 -21.92 -12.07 -21.04
C THR A 13 -22.24 -11.33 -22.34
N ASP A 14 -22.05 -10.01 -22.37
CA ASP A 14 -22.35 -9.13 -23.51
C ASP A 14 -21.18 -9.06 -24.53
N CYS A 15 -20.04 -9.67 -24.21
CA CYS A 15 -18.93 -9.79 -25.13
C CYS A 15 -19.11 -10.98 -26.08
N ILE A 16 -19.91 -10.80 -27.11
CA ILE A 16 -20.15 -11.83 -28.11
C ILE A 16 -19.03 -11.79 -29.17
N PRO A 17 -18.20 -12.84 -29.30
CA PRO A 17 -17.18 -12.88 -30.32
C PRO A 17 -17.82 -12.85 -31.72
N GLY A 18 -17.46 -11.82 -32.51
CA GLY A 18 -17.94 -11.67 -33.89
C GLY A 18 -19.24 -10.87 -34.06
N ALA A 19 -19.73 -10.17 -33.03
CA ALA A 19 -20.94 -9.35 -33.11
C ALA A 19 -20.77 -7.96 -33.78
N GLY A 20 -19.59 -7.65 -34.36
CA GLY A 20 -19.31 -6.36 -35.01
C GLY A 20 -18.16 -6.39 -36.02
N THR A 21 -17.96 -5.28 -36.73
CA THR A 21 -16.87 -5.07 -37.71
C THR A 21 -15.54 -4.68 -37.07
N GLU A 22 -15.53 -4.45 -35.76
CA GLU A 22 -14.35 -4.12 -34.96
C GLU A 22 -14.03 -5.32 -34.04
N GLY A 23 -12.73 -5.56 -33.79
CA GLY A 23 -12.28 -6.65 -32.92
C GLY A 23 -12.77 -6.49 -31.47
N ILE A 24 -12.71 -7.56 -30.68
CA ILE A 24 -13.13 -7.52 -29.27
C ILE A 24 -12.15 -6.66 -28.46
N ASP A 25 -12.64 -5.56 -27.88
CA ASP A 25 -11.88 -4.76 -26.92
C ASP A 25 -11.88 -5.46 -25.55
N LEU A 26 -10.80 -6.20 -25.28
CA LEU A 26 -10.61 -6.94 -24.03
C LEU A 26 -10.56 -6.01 -22.80
N GLY A 27 -10.26 -4.72 -22.97
CA GLY A 27 -10.17 -3.75 -21.88
C GLY A 27 -11.53 -3.36 -21.31
N ASN A 28 -12.56 -3.26 -22.15
CA ASN A 28 -13.95 -3.03 -21.73
C ASN A 28 -14.68 -4.34 -21.38
N CYS A 29 -14.25 -5.44 -22.01
CA CYS A 29 -14.92 -6.71 -21.92
C CYS A 29 -14.59 -7.50 -20.63
N LEU A 30 -13.37 -7.33 -20.12
CA LEU A 30 -12.92 -7.97 -18.90
C LEU A 30 -13.20 -7.05 -17.71
N ARG A 31 -13.97 -7.53 -16.74
CA ARG A 31 -14.26 -6.81 -15.48
C ARG A 31 -13.58 -7.48 -14.29
N LEU A 32 -13.14 -6.66 -13.35
CA LEU A 32 -12.62 -7.12 -12.05
C LEU A 32 -13.77 -7.49 -11.10
N SER A 33 -13.44 -8.17 -10.00
CA SER A 33 -14.38 -8.56 -8.92
C SER A 33 -15.32 -7.44 -8.42
N ASN A 34 -14.98 -6.17 -8.64
CA ASN A 34 -15.72 -4.96 -8.23
C ASN A 34 -16.51 -4.30 -9.39
N ASP A 35 -16.73 -5.00 -10.51
CA ASP A 35 -17.48 -4.52 -11.68
C ASP A 35 -16.85 -3.33 -12.43
N SER A 36 -15.58 -2.99 -12.18
CA SER A 36 -14.84 -2.01 -12.99
C SER A 36 -14.19 -2.69 -14.20
N ALA A 37 -14.22 -2.04 -15.36
CA ALA A 37 -13.50 -2.50 -16.55
C ALA A 37 -11.98 -2.46 -16.31
N ILE A 38 -11.24 -3.43 -16.86
CA ILE A 38 -9.77 -3.49 -16.74
C ILE A 38 -9.13 -2.19 -17.24
N LYS A 39 -9.67 -1.62 -18.32
CA LYS A 39 -9.19 -0.35 -18.89
C LYS A 39 -9.19 0.80 -17.89
N ASP A 40 -10.19 0.87 -17.01
CA ASP A 40 -10.34 1.97 -16.05
C ASP A 40 -9.44 1.81 -14.83
N VAL A 41 -9.03 0.58 -14.51
CA VAL A 41 -8.21 0.28 -13.31
C VAL A 41 -6.71 0.35 -13.62
N TYR A 42 -6.30 0.00 -14.83
CA TYR A 42 -4.88 -0.07 -15.23
C TYR A 42 -4.47 1.01 -16.24
N SER A 43 -5.29 2.04 -16.43
CA SER A 43 -5.00 3.18 -17.32
C SER A 43 -3.82 4.02 -16.83
N GLU A 44 -3.64 4.12 -15.51
CA GLU A 44 -2.72 5.07 -14.89
C GLU A 44 -1.63 4.39 -14.05
N PRO A 45 -0.36 4.83 -14.16
CA PRO A 45 0.72 4.35 -13.29
C PRO A 45 0.48 4.58 -11.79
N ALA A 46 -0.46 5.48 -11.45
CA ALA A 46 -0.82 5.84 -10.09
C ALA A 46 -1.31 4.64 -9.26
N PHE A 47 -1.94 3.64 -9.88
CA PHE A 47 -2.39 2.43 -9.20
C PHE A 47 -1.24 1.69 -8.50
N LEU A 48 -0.10 1.52 -9.20
CA LEU A 48 1.07 0.83 -8.66
C LEU A 48 1.67 1.59 -7.47
N VAL A 49 1.71 2.92 -7.57
CA VAL A 49 2.22 3.77 -6.50
C VAL A 49 1.34 3.66 -5.26
N ASN A 50 0.02 3.74 -5.40
CA ASN A 50 -0.91 3.63 -4.27
C ASN A 50 -0.81 2.25 -3.59
N LEU A 51 -0.71 1.18 -4.38
CA LEU A 51 -0.55 -0.17 -3.85
C LEU A 51 0.74 -0.32 -3.02
N ILE A 52 1.87 0.17 -3.56
CA ILE A 52 3.16 0.10 -2.90
C ILE A 52 3.16 0.94 -1.62
N VAL A 53 2.69 2.19 -1.70
CA VAL A 53 2.69 3.12 -0.58
C VAL A 53 1.84 2.58 0.57
N LYS A 54 0.62 2.11 0.30
CA LYS A 54 -0.26 1.53 1.32
C LYS A 54 0.38 0.33 2.02
N ASN A 55 0.96 -0.60 1.26
CA ASN A 55 1.60 -1.77 1.84
C ASN A 55 2.86 -1.39 2.63
N LEU A 56 3.62 -0.40 2.17
CA LEU A 56 4.84 0.07 2.83
C LEU A 56 4.54 0.73 4.17
N PHE A 57 3.44 1.46 4.30
CA PHE A 57 3.01 2.03 5.59
C PHE A 57 2.71 0.93 6.62
N VAL A 58 2.01 -0.13 6.23
CA VAL A 58 1.71 -1.28 7.11
C VAL A 58 3.00 -1.98 7.52
N VAL A 59 3.86 -2.31 6.55
CA VAL A 59 5.14 -2.98 6.81
C VAL A 59 6.04 -2.12 7.71
N SER A 60 6.11 -0.81 7.48
CA SER A 60 6.89 0.11 8.29
C SER A 60 6.38 0.18 9.73
N GLY A 61 5.06 0.20 9.93
CA GLY A 61 4.45 0.15 11.26
C GLY A 61 4.85 -1.12 12.04
N VAL A 62 4.78 -2.28 11.38
CA VAL A 62 5.20 -3.56 11.97
C VAL A 62 6.69 -3.56 12.30
N ILE A 63 7.53 -3.07 11.40
CA ILE A 63 8.98 -2.99 11.60
C ILE A 63 9.31 -2.08 12.80
N LEU A 64 8.72 -0.88 12.87
CA LEU A 64 8.91 0.04 13.99
C LEU A 64 8.46 -0.57 15.32
N PHE A 65 7.33 -1.30 15.32
CA PHE A 65 6.85 -2.02 16.49
C PHE A 65 7.87 -3.04 16.98
N VAL A 66 8.38 -3.92 16.10
CA VAL A 66 9.38 -4.93 16.48
C VAL A 66 10.69 -4.28 16.96
N MET A 67 11.14 -3.21 16.30
CA MET A 67 12.33 -2.47 16.74
C MET A 67 12.16 -1.82 18.11
N LEU A 68 10.94 -1.38 18.46
CA LEU A 68 10.64 -0.83 19.78
C LEU A 68 10.84 -1.89 20.88
N PHE A 69 10.31 -3.10 20.67
CA PHE A 69 10.55 -4.22 21.61
C PHE A 69 12.03 -4.57 21.69
N PHE A 70 12.71 -4.63 20.55
CA PHE A 70 14.14 -4.92 20.52
C PHE A 70 14.97 -3.88 21.30
N ALA A 71 14.63 -2.60 21.17
CA ALA A 71 15.23 -1.54 21.98
C ALA A 71 14.97 -1.74 23.48
N GLY A 72 13.74 -2.09 23.86
CA GLY A 72 13.36 -2.41 25.24
C GLY A 72 14.16 -3.60 25.81
N PHE A 73 14.30 -4.68 25.05
CA PHE A 73 15.11 -5.84 25.44
C PHE A 73 16.59 -5.47 25.62
N LYS A 74 17.16 -4.64 24.73
CA LYS A 74 18.53 -4.13 24.84
C LYS A 74 18.76 -3.34 26.12
N PHE A 75 17.78 -2.54 26.56
CA PHE A 75 17.86 -1.79 27.82
C PHE A 75 17.99 -2.70 29.04
N VAL A 76 17.25 -3.82 29.07
CA VAL A 76 17.21 -4.73 30.22
C VAL A 76 18.35 -5.75 30.20
N SER A 77 18.72 -6.27 29.02
CA SER A 77 19.59 -7.45 28.90
C SER A 77 21.09 -7.16 28.88
N ALA A 78 21.53 -5.97 28.49
CA ALA A 78 22.93 -5.74 28.08
C ALA A 78 23.71 -4.71 28.94
N GLY A 79 23.21 -4.39 30.14
CA GLY A 79 23.89 -3.50 31.10
C GLY A 79 24.19 -2.11 30.50
N LYS A 80 25.28 -1.46 30.92
CA LYS A 80 25.63 -0.08 30.48
C LYS A 80 25.73 0.06 28.95
N LYS A 81 26.29 -0.94 28.25
CA LYS A 81 26.42 -0.93 26.78
C LYS A 81 25.06 -1.14 26.08
N GLY A 82 24.23 -2.02 26.64
CA GLY A 82 22.85 -2.23 26.18
C GLY A 82 21.98 -0.99 26.26
N VAL A 83 22.15 -0.20 27.31
CA VAL A 83 21.42 1.06 27.52
C VAL A 83 21.79 2.10 26.45
N GLU A 84 23.06 2.26 26.11
CA GLU A 84 23.48 3.19 25.04
C GLU A 84 22.98 2.75 23.67
N ASP A 85 23.10 1.47 23.34
CA ASP A 85 22.59 0.92 22.07
C ASP A 85 21.07 1.02 21.99
N GLY A 86 20.37 0.67 23.07
CA GLY A 86 18.92 0.76 23.19
C GLY A 86 18.42 2.19 22.97
N LYS A 87 19.11 3.20 23.54
CA LYS A 87 18.80 4.62 23.29
C LYS A 87 18.92 4.98 21.81
N LYS A 88 19.99 4.54 21.13
CA LYS A 88 20.17 4.83 19.69
C LYS A 88 19.03 4.24 18.86
N ILE A 89 18.69 2.97 19.10
CA ILE A 89 17.59 2.30 18.40
C ILE A 89 16.26 3.00 18.71
N PHE A 90 16.00 3.34 19.97
CA PHE A 90 14.79 4.05 20.37
C PHE A 90 14.66 5.41 19.68
N THR A 91 15.73 6.20 19.60
CA THR A 91 15.73 7.45 18.84
C THR A 91 15.44 7.22 17.36
N SER A 92 16.03 6.19 16.74
CA SER A 92 15.73 5.84 15.34
C SER A 92 14.26 5.47 15.14
N VAL A 93 13.66 4.74 16.08
CA VAL A 93 12.22 4.40 16.05
C VAL A 93 11.36 5.66 16.17
N LEU A 94 11.70 6.59 17.07
CA LEU A 94 10.99 7.87 17.19
C LEU A 94 11.09 8.71 15.92
N VAL A 95 12.26 8.79 15.30
CA VAL A 95 12.46 9.50 14.03
C VAL A 95 11.65 8.83 12.92
N GLY A 96 11.67 7.50 12.83
CA GLY A 96 10.87 6.76 11.86
C GLY A 96 9.36 6.98 12.03
N LEU A 97 8.88 7.02 13.28
CA LEU A 97 7.49 7.34 13.58
C LEU A 97 7.12 8.77 13.16
N ALA A 98 7.97 9.75 13.50
CA ALA A 98 7.77 11.14 13.10
C ALA A 98 7.77 11.32 11.57
N LEU A 99 8.61 10.56 10.86
CA LEU A 99 8.65 10.55 9.40
C LEU A 99 7.35 9.99 8.80
N LEU A 100 6.85 8.85 9.30
CA LEU A 100 5.57 8.29 8.84
C LEU A 100 4.40 9.24 9.11
N PHE A 101 4.38 9.87 10.28
CA PHE A 101 3.39 10.87 10.62
C PHE A 101 3.43 12.05 9.65
N SER A 102 4.63 12.56 9.35
CA SER A 102 4.81 13.66 8.40
C SER A 102 4.38 13.29 6.98
N ALA A 103 4.72 12.08 6.53
CA ALA A 103 4.31 11.57 5.22
C ALA A 103 2.78 11.45 5.10
N TYR A 104 2.10 11.00 6.16
CA TYR A 104 0.62 10.96 6.20
C TYR A 104 0.03 12.37 6.00
N TRP A 105 0.53 13.37 6.73
CA TRP A 105 0.04 14.75 6.57
C TRP A 105 0.27 15.31 5.17
N ILE A 106 1.42 15.04 4.56
CA ILE A 106 1.70 15.49 3.19
C ILE A 106 0.65 14.91 2.23
N VAL A 107 0.36 13.61 2.31
CA VAL A 107 -0.60 12.98 1.41
C VAL A 107 -2.03 13.46 1.67
N GLN A 108 -2.41 13.67 2.93
CA GLN A 108 -3.71 14.25 3.29
C GLN A 108 -3.90 15.67 2.71
N ILE A 109 -2.85 16.51 2.77
CA ILE A 109 -2.89 17.85 2.17
C ILE A 109 -3.03 17.74 0.64
N VAL A 110 -2.30 16.84 0.00
CA VAL A 110 -2.40 16.62 -1.46
C VAL A 110 -3.78 16.10 -1.86
N GLN A 111 -4.38 15.19 -1.08
CA GLN A 111 -5.75 14.70 -1.28
C GLN A 111 -6.75 15.85 -1.20
N LEU A 112 -6.63 16.70 -0.17
CA LEU A 112 -7.53 17.84 0.03
C LEU A 112 -7.46 18.85 -1.13
N LEU A 113 -6.27 19.08 -1.69
CA LEU A 113 -6.06 20.05 -2.78
C LEU A 113 -6.45 19.51 -4.15
N THR A 114 -6.20 18.23 -4.42
CA THR A 114 -6.41 17.62 -5.75
C THR A 114 -7.76 16.91 -5.88
N GLY A 115 -8.40 16.56 -4.77
CA GLY A 115 -9.61 15.74 -4.76
C GLY A 115 -9.37 14.28 -5.15
N VAL A 116 -8.11 13.87 -5.37
CA VAL A 116 -7.73 12.50 -5.70
C VAL A 116 -7.54 11.69 -4.42
N ASP A 117 -8.27 10.58 -4.30
CA ASP A 117 -8.12 9.66 -3.17
C ASP A 117 -6.89 8.76 -3.37
N VAL A 118 -5.86 9.03 -2.56
CA VAL A 118 -4.58 8.28 -2.60
C VAL A 118 -4.64 7.01 -1.71
N GLY A 119 -5.78 6.70 -1.08
CA GLY A 119 -6.01 5.43 -0.39
C GLY A 119 -5.01 5.07 0.70
N LEU A 120 -4.53 6.06 1.47
CA LEU A 120 -3.79 5.85 2.72
C LEU A 120 -4.71 5.52 3.88
#